data_AF-W4Q146-F1
#
_entry.id   AF-W4Q146-F1
#
_cell.length_a   1.000
_cell.length_b   1.000
_cell.length_c   1.000
_cell.angle_alpha   90.00
_cell.angle_beta   90.00
_cell.angle_gamma   90.00
#
_symmetry.space_group_name_H-M   'P 1'
#
loop_
_entity.id
_entity.type
_entity.pdbx_description
1 polymer ?
#
loop_
_entity_poly.entity_id
_entity_poly.type
_entity_poly.pdbx_seq_one_letter_code
_entity_poly.pdbx_strand_id
1 'polypeptide(L)'
;MGIGGGICQTSSTLFNAVDKAGLEMIERITHSRDIGYVAPGRDATVSWGGPDFRFKNPHSYPILIKSEVNVNSGELVVRVHSH
;
A
#
# COMPACT_ATOMS: atom_id res chain seq x y z
N MET A 1 -12.10 17.01 5.16
CA MET A 1 -11.63 15.65 4.84
C MET A 1 -11.76 14.81 6.11
N GLY A 2 -12.50 13.71 6.06
CA GLY A 2 -12.73 12.85 7.23
C GLY A 2 -11.49 12.04 7.59
N ILE A 3 -11.33 11.75 8.89
CA ILE A 3 -10.35 10.84 9.47
C ILE A 3 -10.66 9.44 8.91
N GLY A 4 -10.12 9.10 7.73
CA GLY A 4 -10.38 7.81 7.07
C GLY A 4 -10.28 7.82 5.55
N GLY A 5 -10.38 8.96 4.87
CA GLY A 5 -10.46 9.00 3.39
C GLY A 5 -9.18 8.56 2.66
N GLY A 6 -8.00 8.69 3.27
CA GLY A 6 -6.71 8.41 2.62
C GLY A 6 -6.02 7.11 3.06
N ILE A 7 -6.62 6.35 3.98
CA ILE A 7 -5.97 5.17 4.56
C ILE A 7 -5.89 4.04 3.52
N CYS A 8 -7.01 3.73 2.85
CA CYS A 8 -7.03 2.74 1.77
C CYS A 8 -6.17 3.15 0.56
N GLN A 9 -6.05 4.46 0.30
CA GLN A 9 -5.13 4.96 -0.73
C GLN A 9 -3.68 4.67 -0.33
N THR A 10 -3.32 4.92 0.93
CA THR A 10 -1.99 4.64 1.48
C THR A 10 -1.63 3.15 1.40
N SER A 11 -2.51 2.27 1.88
CA SER A 11 -2.28 0.82 1.83
C SER A 11 -2.22 0.30 0.39
N SER A 12 -3.04 0.84 -0.52
CA SER A 12 -2.99 0.46 -1.94
C SER A 12 -1.67 0.93 -2.60
N THR A 13 -1.21 2.15 -2.35
CA THR A 13 0.08 2.64 -2.86
C THR A 13 1.25 1.81 -2.33
N LEU A 14 1.23 1.50 -1.03
CA LEU A 14 2.24 0.64 -0.41
C LEU A 14 2.22 -0.78 -1.00
N PHE A 15 1.03 -1.39 -1.14
CA PHE A 15 0.87 -2.70 -1.76
C PHE A 15 1.52 -2.75 -3.14
N ASN A 16 1.24 -1.76 -3.99
CA ASN A 16 1.81 -1.70 -5.33
C ASN A 16 3.34 -1.63 -5.35
N ALA A 17 3.93 -0.89 -4.41
CA ALA A 17 5.38 -0.77 -4.29
C ALA A 17 6.03 -2.05 -3.76
N VAL A 18 5.41 -2.67 -2.75
CA VAL A 18 5.85 -3.93 -2.10
C VAL A 18 5.78 -5.10 -3.10
N ASP A 19 4.67 -5.22 -3.83
CA ASP A 19 4.46 -6.23 -4.86
C ASP A 19 5.46 -6.08 -6.02
N LYS A 20 5.69 -4.84 -6.48
CA LYS A 20 6.71 -4.56 -7.50
C LYS A 20 8.13 -4.90 -7.03
N ALA A 21 8.40 -4.80 -5.73
CA ALA A 21 9.69 -5.15 -5.12
C ALA A 21 9.84 -6.67 -4.85
N GLY A 22 8.84 -7.49 -5.17
CA GLY A 22 8.90 -8.94 -5.02
C GLY A 22 8.84 -9.43 -3.57
N LEU A 23 8.28 -8.63 -2.66
CA LEU A 23 8.07 -9.06 -1.27
C LEU A 23 6.86 -10.01 -1.17
N GLU A 24 6.85 -10.82 -0.12
CA GLU A 24 5.83 -11.86 0.07
C GLU A 24 4.54 -11.27 0.67
N MET A 25 3.40 -11.46 0.02
CA MET A 25 2.09 -11.04 0.54
C MET A 25 1.59 -12.04 1.58
N ILE A 26 1.40 -11.59 2.82
CA ILE A 26 0.88 -12.41 3.92
C ILE A 26 -0.64 -12.22 4.06
N GLU A 27 -1.11 -10.99 3.94
CA GLU A 27 -2.52 -10.64 4.01
C GLU A 27 -2.82 -9.49 3.06
N ARG A 28 -3.82 -9.68 2.21
CA ARG A 28 -4.33 -8.64 1.32
C ARG A 28 -5.82 -8.87 1.07
N ILE A 29 -6.63 -7.89 1.42
CA ILE A 29 -8.05 -7.87 1.13
C ILE A 29 -8.33 -6.70 0.20
N THR A 30 -9.12 -6.95 -0.83
CA THR A 30 -9.57 -5.93 -1.79
C THR A 30 -10.98 -5.47 -1.44
N HIS A 31 -11.33 -4.26 -1.87
CA HIS A 31 -12.69 -3.78 -1.85
C HIS A 31 -13.58 -4.67 -2.74
N SER A 32 -14.84 -4.85 -2.35
CA SER A 32 -15.83 -5.54 -3.15
C SER A 32 -16.35 -4.72 -4.33
N ARG A 33 -16.04 -3.41 -4.35
CA ARG A 33 -16.45 -2.45 -5.37
C ARG A 33 -15.22 -1.77 -5.94
N ASP A 34 -15.33 -1.32 -7.18
CA ASP A 34 -14.31 -0.47 -7.79
C ASP A 34 -14.24 0.87 -7.07
N ILE A 35 -13.02 1.29 -6.73
CA ILE A 35 -12.72 2.51 -5.98
C ILE A 35 -12.11 3.61 -6.86
N GLY A 36 -11.84 3.34 -8.15
CA GLY A 36 -11.54 4.33 -9.18
C GLY A 36 -10.19 5.05 -9.13
N TYR A 37 -9.42 4.92 -8.04
CA TYR A 37 -8.10 5.55 -7.89
C TYR A 37 -6.92 4.57 -7.99
N VAL A 38 -7.20 3.27 -8.16
CA VAL A 38 -6.21 2.23 -8.47
C VAL A 38 -6.75 1.28 -9.52
N ALA A 39 -5.85 0.65 -10.28
CA ALA A 39 -6.25 -0.33 -11.29
C ALA A 39 -6.94 -1.55 -10.63
N PRO A 40 -7.80 -2.28 -11.38
CA PRO A 40 -8.48 -3.47 -10.86
C PRO A 40 -7.51 -4.49 -10.25
N GLY A 41 -7.82 -4.96 -9.05
CA GLY A 41 -6.99 -5.91 -8.30
C GLY A 41 -5.70 -5.32 -7.73
N ARG A 42 -5.49 -4.00 -7.86
CA ARG A 42 -4.33 -3.28 -7.33
C ARG A 42 -4.62 -2.49 -6.05
N ASP A 43 -5.72 -2.78 -5.39
CA ASP A 43 -6.09 -2.21 -4.12
C ASP A 43 -5.72 -3.11 -2.94
N ALA A 44 -5.60 -2.48 -1.77
CA ALA A 44 -5.48 -3.13 -0.48
C ALA A 44 -6.29 -2.32 0.54
N THR A 45 -7.30 -2.93 1.14
CA THR A 45 -8.14 -2.32 2.18
C THR A 45 -7.52 -2.55 3.54
N VAL A 46 -7.53 -1.51 4.38
CA VAL A 46 -7.26 -1.67 5.81
C VAL A 46 -8.30 -0.94 6.65
N SER A 47 -8.64 -1.46 7.83
CA SER A 47 -9.50 -0.74 8.79
C SER A 47 -9.16 -1.10 10.23
N TRP A 48 -9.45 -0.19 11.17
CA TRP A 48 -9.20 -0.44 12.59
C TRP A 48 -10.08 -1.59 13.09
N GLY A 49 -9.47 -2.66 13.60
CA GLY A 49 -10.18 -3.88 14.01
C GLY A 49 -10.80 -4.69 12.87
N GLY A 50 -10.47 -4.36 11.61
CA GLY A 50 -10.89 -5.08 10.41
C GLY A 50 -9.68 -5.46 9.53
N PRO A 51 -9.86 -5.70 8.22
CA PRO A 51 -8.81 -6.21 7.33
C PRO A 51 -7.49 -5.47 7.50
N ASP A 52 -6.37 -6.19 7.43
CA ASP A 52 -5.02 -5.62 7.48
C ASP A 52 -4.26 -5.90 6.17
N PHE A 53 -3.21 -5.12 5.93
CA PHE A 53 -2.30 -5.35 4.82
C PHE A 53 -0.92 -5.72 5.37
N ARG A 54 -0.56 -7.00 5.19
CA ARG A 54 0.66 -7.58 5.77
C ARG A 54 1.52 -8.20 4.69
N PHE A 55 2.81 -7.92 4.76
CA PHE A 55 3.81 -8.49 3.88
C PHE A 55 5.07 -8.85 4.66
N LYS A 56 5.90 -9.72 4.08
CA LYS A 56 7.14 -10.18 4.66
C LYS A 56 8.29 -9.90 3.71
N ASN A 57 9.41 -9.45 4.25
CA ASN A 57 10.67 -9.40 3.53
C ASN A 57 11.27 -10.81 3.46
N PRO A 58 11.32 -11.45 2.27
CA PRO A 58 11.90 -12.79 2.15
C PRO A 58 13.44 -12.75 2.07
N HIS A 59 14.04 -11.57 1.89
CA HIS A 59 15.48 -11.42 1.71
C HIS A 59 16.23 -11.52 3.04
N SER A 60 17.50 -11.94 2.95
CA SER A 60 18.44 -11.96 4.08
C SER A 60 19.02 -10.59 4.42
N TYR A 61 18.60 -9.54 3.71
CA TYR A 61 19.07 -8.17 3.87
C TYR A 61 17.89 -7.22 4.15
N PRO A 62 18.14 -6.05 4.78
CA PRO A 62 17.09 -5.08 5.08
C PRO A 62 16.56 -4.41 3.81
N ILE A 63 15.28 -4.02 3.86
CA ILE A 63 14.64 -3.17 2.85
C ILE A 63 14.41 -1.78 3.40
N LEU A 64 14.46 -0.77 2.54
CA LEU A 64 14.05 0.60 2.89
C LEU A 64 12.72 0.91 2.21
N ILE A 65 11.73 1.28 3.02
CA ILE A 65 10.45 1.81 2.54
C ILE A 65 10.48 3.33 2.75
N LYS A 66 10.33 4.08 1.66
CA LYS A 66 10.28 5.54 1.68
C LYS A 66 8.94 6.02 1.17
N SER A 67 8.27 6.86 1.95
CA SER A 67 7.01 7.50 1.59
C SER A 67 7.19 9.02 1.51
N GLU A 68 6.71 9.63 0.43
CA GLU A 68 6.76 11.07 0.20
C GLU A 68 5.37 11.55 -0.21
N VAL A 69 4.92 12.68 0.32
CA VAL A 69 3.66 13.32 -0.06
C VAL A 69 3.96 14.67 -0.71
N ASN A 70 3.48 14.86 -1.93
CA ASN A 70 3.46 16.17 -2.55
C ASN A 70 2.33 17.00 -1.93
N VAL A 71 2.68 17.97 -1.09
CA VAL A 71 1.71 18.80 -0.36
C VAL A 71 0.83 19.67 -1.26
N ASN A 72 1.26 19.94 -2.49
CA ASN A 72 0.51 20.77 -3.44
C ASN A 72 -0.51 19.95 -4.23
N SER A 73 -0.18 18.71 -4.61
CA SER A 73 -1.08 17.83 -5.38
C SER A 73 -1.82 16.80 -4.53
N GLY A 74 -1.40 16.56 -3.29
CA GLY A 74 -1.91 15.49 -2.44
C GLY A 74 -1.43 14.09 -2.86
N GLU A 75 -0.47 14.00 -3.79
CA GLU A 75 0.03 12.72 -4.30
C GLU A 75 0.95 12.04 -3.27
N LEU A 76 0.62 10.79 -2.92
CA LEU A 76 1.46 9.92 -2.12
C LEU A 76 2.29 9.00 -3.03
N VAL A 77 3.60 9.03 -2.86
CA VAL A 77 4.55 8.13 -3.52
C VAL A 77 5.19 7.23 -2.49
N VAL A 78 5.17 5.92 -2.73
CA VAL A 78 5.92 4.93 -1.93
C VAL A 78 6.96 4.25 -2.81
N ARG A 79 8.20 4.18 -2.31
CA ARG A 79 9.32 3.49 -2.95
C ARG A 79 9.86 2.43 -2.01
N VAL A 80 10.08 1.23 -2.54
CA VAL A 80 10.76 0.14 -1.84
C VAL A 80 12.12 -0.05 -2.49
N HIS A 81 13.18 0.03 -1.69
CA HIS A 81 14.54 -0.23 -2.12
C HIS A 81 15.01 -1.54 -1.49
N SER A 82 15.14 -2.56 -2.33
CA SER A 82 15.93 -3.77 -2.13
C SER A 82 17.22 -3.62 -2.96
N HIS A 83 18.34 -4.15 -2.46
CA HIS A 83 19.68 -3.93 -3.01
C HIS A 83 19.81 -4.30 -4.49
#